data_AF-A0A6L2MI25-F1
#
_entry.id   AF-A0A6L2MI25-F1
#
_cell.length_a   1.000
_cell.length_b   1.000
_cell.length_c   1.000
_cell.angle_alpha   90.00
_cell.angle_beta   90.00
_cell.angle_gamma   90.00
#
_symmetry.space_group_name_H-M   'P 1'
#
loop_
_entity.id
_entity.type
_entity.pdbx_description
1 polymer ?
#
loop_
_entity_poly.entity_id
_entity_poly.type
_entity_poly.pdbx_seq_one_letter_code
_entity_poly.pdbx_strand_id
1 'polypeptide(L)'
;MTKPEQPSKEKVLEQMSAQLARDLEAKFTQEDQIIKEQAKRDSEIAMIHAKRELEMMIAELDRSNEIVAKYLSEYKQAEARLSHDEKTERRDFYMSILRSNAGWKAKDFKGMTFDQIEEKFIPVWEKMQDFVPMNSKLESERLKRLGIQLGKERFKKLKTTEASGTKPTQEQQSEEPKELYEEEL
;
A
#
# COMPACT_ATOMS: atom_id res chain seq x y z
N MET A 1 -86.31 31.43 0.91
CA MET A 1 -85.04 31.13 0.22
C MET A 1 -83.93 31.90 0.92
N THR A 2 -82.89 31.22 1.38
CA THR A 2 -81.78 31.86 2.10
C THR A 2 -80.79 32.44 1.08
N LYS A 3 -80.47 33.73 1.22
CA LYS A 3 -79.53 34.42 0.33
C LYS A 3 -78.11 33.98 0.67
N PRO A 4 -77.24 33.60 -0.30
CA PRO A 4 -75.88 33.18 -0.01
C PRO A 4 -75.08 34.37 0.55
N GLU A 5 -74.51 34.18 1.74
CA GLU A 5 -73.69 35.18 2.42
C GLU A 5 -72.28 35.17 1.81
N GLN A 6 -71.86 36.31 1.24
CA GLN A 6 -70.53 36.40 0.62
C GLN A 6 -69.45 36.50 1.71
N PRO A 7 -68.35 35.73 1.62
CA PRO A 7 -67.28 35.79 2.61
C PRO A 7 -66.60 37.17 2.62
N SER A 8 -66.19 37.62 3.80
CA SER A 8 -65.41 38.85 3.94
C SER A 8 -64.04 38.72 3.25
N LYS A 9 -63.49 39.85 2.79
CA LYS A 9 -62.18 39.91 2.11
C LYS A 9 -61.06 39.27 2.95
N GLU A 10 -61.13 39.49 4.27
CA GLU A 10 -60.23 38.93 5.28
C GLU A 10 -60.28 37.39 5.32
N LYS A 11 -61.50 36.81 5.32
CA LYS A 11 -61.70 35.35 5.32
C LYS A 11 -61.23 34.68 4.03
N VAL A 12 -61.33 35.38 2.90
CA VAL A 12 -60.75 34.93 1.61
C VAL A 12 -59.22 34.97 1.65
N LEU A 13 -58.64 36.04 2.18
CA LEU A 13 -57.20 36.19 2.34
C LEU A 13 -56.61 35.09 3.26
N GLU A 14 -57.28 34.82 4.39
CA GLU A 14 -56.92 33.76 5.33
C GLU A 14 -56.95 32.37 4.68
N GLN A 15 -57.99 32.05 3.90
CA GLN A 15 -58.03 30.80 3.12
C GLN A 15 -56.89 30.69 2.11
N MET A 16 -56.53 31.78 1.43
CA MET A 16 -55.40 31.80 0.49
C MET A 16 -54.06 31.58 1.21
N SER A 17 -53.83 32.24 2.36
CA SER A 17 -52.63 32.06 3.18
C SER A 17 -52.53 30.63 3.73
N ALA A 18 -53.63 30.06 4.22
CA ALA A 18 -53.67 28.67 4.69
C ALA A 18 -53.43 27.65 3.57
N GLN A 19 -53.89 27.90 2.35
CA GLN A 19 -53.57 27.05 1.20
C GLN A 19 -52.09 27.18 0.81
N LEU A 20 -51.57 28.41 0.73
CA LEU A 20 -50.16 28.67 0.40
C LEU A 20 -49.21 27.94 1.37
N ALA A 21 -49.50 27.95 2.67
CA ALA A 21 -48.73 27.24 3.67
C ALA A 21 -48.75 25.71 3.46
N ARG A 22 -49.92 25.12 3.15
CA ARG A 22 -50.05 23.68 2.87
C ARG A 22 -49.32 23.25 1.60
N ASP A 23 -49.40 24.05 0.53
CA ASP A 23 -48.68 23.81 -0.72
C ASP A 23 -47.15 23.90 -0.53
N LEU A 24 -46.68 24.77 0.36
CA LEU A 24 -45.26 24.91 0.69
C LEU A 24 -44.74 23.71 1.50
N GLU A 25 -45.48 23.31 2.55
CA GLU A 25 -45.18 22.14 3.37
C GLU A 25 -45.17 20.84 2.55
N ALA A 26 -46.13 20.69 1.62
CA ALA A 26 -46.22 19.57 0.69
C ALA A 26 -45.00 19.50 -0.26
N LYS A 27 -44.48 20.64 -0.71
CA LYS A 27 -43.25 20.69 -1.53
C LYS A 27 -42.02 20.29 -0.73
N PHE A 28 -41.79 20.89 0.43
CA PHE A 28 -40.64 20.52 1.25
C PHE A 28 -40.67 19.04 1.62
N THR A 29 -41.80 18.50 2.08
CA THR A 29 -41.93 17.07 2.40
C THR A 29 -41.77 16.14 1.18
N GLN A 30 -42.07 16.59 -0.04
CA GLN A 30 -41.77 15.87 -1.28
C GLN A 30 -40.27 15.93 -1.64
N GLU A 31 -39.65 17.10 -1.58
CA GLU A 31 -38.21 17.29 -1.84
C GLU A 31 -37.36 16.46 -0.85
N ASP A 32 -37.76 16.44 0.43
CA ASP A 32 -37.11 15.67 1.48
C ASP A 32 -37.15 14.15 1.22
N GLN A 33 -38.20 13.65 0.56
CA GLN A 33 -38.30 12.25 0.11
C GLN A 33 -37.41 11.97 -1.11
N ILE A 34 -37.40 12.89 -2.10
CA ILE A 34 -36.56 12.79 -3.29
C ILE A 34 -35.08 12.77 -2.90
N ILE A 35 -34.65 13.62 -1.97
CA ILE A 35 -33.28 13.67 -1.46
C ILE A 35 -32.88 12.35 -0.77
N LYS A 36 -33.77 11.76 0.04
CA LYS A 36 -33.51 10.49 0.75
C LYS A 36 -33.38 9.30 -0.21
N GLU A 37 -34.28 9.16 -1.19
CA GLU A 37 -34.15 8.11 -2.21
C GLU A 37 -32.97 8.36 -3.15
N GLN A 38 -32.59 9.61 -3.42
CA GLN A 38 -31.37 9.92 -4.18
C GLN A 38 -30.11 9.46 -3.43
N ALA A 39 -29.94 9.87 -2.17
CA ALA A 39 -28.79 9.48 -1.34
C ALA A 39 -28.66 7.95 -1.18
N LYS A 40 -29.80 7.25 -1.10
CA LYS A 40 -29.84 5.78 -1.10
C LYS A 40 -29.36 5.19 -2.43
N ARG A 41 -29.86 5.67 -3.58
CA ARG A 41 -29.41 5.23 -4.91
C ARG A 41 -27.92 5.48 -5.14
N ASP A 42 -27.41 6.64 -4.70
CA ASP A 42 -25.99 6.97 -4.83
C ASP A 42 -25.10 6.05 -3.97
N SER A 43 -25.57 5.66 -2.78
CA SER A 43 -24.94 4.64 -1.94
C SER A 43 -24.95 3.25 -2.59
N GLU A 44 -26.08 2.84 -3.19
CA GLU A 44 -26.19 1.58 -3.94
C GLU A 44 -25.24 1.56 -5.16
N ILE A 45 -25.12 2.67 -5.90
CA ILE A 45 -24.20 2.83 -7.03
C ILE A 45 -22.73 2.74 -6.55
N ALA A 46 -22.37 3.42 -5.46
CA ALA A 46 -21.02 3.35 -4.89
C ALA A 46 -20.66 1.92 -4.43
N MET A 47 -21.60 1.20 -3.81
CA MET A 47 -21.45 -0.20 -3.43
C MET A 47 -21.25 -1.11 -4.65
N ILE A 48 -22.00 -0.89 -5.73
CA ILE A 48 -21.84 -1.64 -7.00
C ILE A 48 -20.46 -1.38 -7.63
N HIS A 49 -19.96 -0.15 -7.57
CA HIS A 49 -18.63 0.19 -8.09
C HIS A 49 -17.52 -0.52 -7.30
N ALA A 50 -17.53 -0.39 -5.97
CA ALA A 50 -16.58 -1.06 -5.09
C ALA A 50 -16.61 -2.59 -5.23
N LYS A 51 -17.80 -3.19 -5.39
CA LYS A 51 -17.95 -4.63 -5.64
C LYS A 51 -17.30 -5.05 -6.96
N ARG A 52 -17.48 -4.29 -8.04
CA ARG A 52 -16.85 -4.55 -9.35
C ARG A 52 -15.32 -4.44 -9.29
N GLU A 53 -14.78 -3.44 -8.59
CA GLU A 53 -13.33 -3.31 -8.39
C GLU A 53 -12.75 -4.54 -7.68
N LEU A 54 -13.40 -5.00 -6.61
CA LEU A 54 -12.97 -6.20 -5.88
C LEU A 54 -13.07 -7.47 -6.75
N GLU A 55 -14.14 -7.62 -7.54
CA GLU A 55 -14.29 -8.73 -8.50
C GLU A 55 -13.17 -8.74 -9.55
N MET A 56 -12.77 -7.57 -10.06
CA MET A 56 -11.63 -7.44 -10.97
C MET A 56 -10.30 -7.83 -10.29
N MET A 57 -10.04 -7.34 -9.07
CA MET A 57 -8.82 -7.66 -8.32
C MET A 57 -8.70 -9.15 -7.99
N ILE A 58 -9.82 -9.81 -7.64
CA ILE A 58 -9.87 -11.26 -7.42
C ILE A 58 -9.55 -11.98 -8.74
N ALA A 59 -10.19 -11.62 -9.85
CA ALA A 59 -9.93 -12.23 -11.14
C ALA A 59 -8.51 -11.99 -11.68
N GLU A 60 -7.81 -10.93 -11.24
CA GLU A 60 -6.37 -10.72 -11.50
C GLU A 60 -5.48 -11.60 -10.62
N LEU A 61 -5.82 -11.71 -9.33
CA LEU A 61 -5.12 -12.56 -8.37
C LEU A 61 -5.21 -14.04 -8.76
N ASP A 62 -6.37 -14.52 -9.21
CA ASP A 62 -6.57 -15.91 -9.64
C ASP A 62 -5.71 -16.26 -10.87
N ARG A 63 -5.61 -15.35 -11.86
CA ARG A 63 -4.69 -15.50 -13.00
C ARG A 63 -3.22 -15.53 -12.56
N SER A 64 -2.86 -14.74 -11.55
CA SER A 64 -1.51 -14.79 -10.96
C SER A 64 -1.25 -16.13 -10.26
N ASN A 65 -2.22 -16.61 -9.48
CA ASN A 65 -2.16 -17.89 -8.77
C ASN A 65 -2.05 -19.08 -9.74
N GLU A 66 -2.76 -19.07 -10.87
CA GLU A 66 -2.64 -20.10 -11.92
C GLU A 66 -1.21 -20.17 -12.49
N ILE A 67 -0.61 -19.01 -12.79
CA ILE A 67 0.77 -18.91 -13.29
C ILE A 67 1.77 -19.42 -12.23
N VAL A 68 1.59 -19.05 -10.96
CA VAL A 68 2.41 -19.55 -9.85
C VAL A 68 2.27 -21.06 -9.66
N ALA A 69 1.05 -21.60 -9.75
CA ALA A 69 0.78 -23.03 -9.66
C ALA A 69 1.44 -23.81 -10.81
N LYS A 70 1.42 -23.26 -12.02
CA LYS A 70 2.15 -23.83 -13.18
C LYS A 70 3.65 -23.88 -12.91
N TYR A 71 4.29 -22.77 -12.53
CA TYR A 71 5.73 -22.76 -12.24
C TYR A 71 6.11 -23.71 -11.09
N LEU A 72 5.28 -23.81 -10.05
CA LEU A 72 5.49 -24.76 -8.95
C LEU A 72 5.38 -26.23 -9.41
N SER A 73 4.52 -26.52 -10.39
CA SER A 73 4.40 -27.83 -11.02
C SER A 73 5.62 -28.16 -11.89
N GLU A 74 6.07 -27.20 -12.70
CA GLU A 74 7.27 -27.33 -13.54
C GLU A 74 8.54 -27.55 -12.68
N TYR A 75 8.69 -26.81 -11.58
CA TYR A 75 9.78 -27.00 -10.62
C TYR A 75 9.77 -28.40 -10.01
N LYS A 76 8.62 -28.86 -9.49
CA LYS A 76 8.47 -30.21 -8.93
C LYS A 76 8.73 -31.31 -9.96
N GLN A 77 8.35 -31.09 -11.22
CA GLN A 77 8.65 -32.03 -12.30
C GLN A 77 10.15 -32.07 -12.65
N ALA A 78 10.85 -30.93 -12.61
CA ALA A 78 12.30 -30.88 -12.79
C ALA A 78 13.03 -31.59 -11.64
N GLU A 79 12.62 -31.36 -10.39
CA GLU A 79 13.18 -32.01 -9.20
C GLU A 79 12.93 -33.54 -9.18
N ALA A 80 11.75 -33.97 -9.62
CA ALA A 80 11.46 -35.39 -9.83
C ALA A 80 12.37 -36.02 -10.91
N ARG A 81 12.77 -35.25 -11.95
CA ARG A 81 13.66 -35.69 -13.04
C ARG A 81 15.15 -35.70 -12.69
N LEU A 82 15.59 -34.99 -11.65
CA LEU A 82 17.00 -34.95 -11.24
C LEU A 82 17.59 -36.36 -11.09
N SER A 83 18.76 -36.58 -11.69
CA SER A 83 19.55 -37.80 -11.61
C SER A 83 19.99 -38.11 -10.17
N HIS A 84 20.43 -39.35 -9.93
CA HIS A 84 21.07 -39.75 -8.68
C HIS A 84 22.36 -38.95 -8.42
N ASP A 85 23.13 -38.68 -9.49
CA ASP A 85 24.39 -37.95 -9.41
C ASP A 85 24.13 -36.47 -9.07
N GLU A 86 23.23 -35.80 -9.78
CA GLU A 86 22.81 -34.42 -9.50
C GLU A 86 22.25 -34.24 -8.07
N LYS A 87 21.48 -35.23 -7.58
CA LYS A 87 20.99 -35.24 -6.19
C LYS A 87 22.14 -35.41 -5.19
N THR A 88 23.18 -36.15 -5.53
CA THR A 88 24.38 -36.32 -4.71
C THR A 88 25.24 -35.05 -4.69
N GLU A 89 25.47 -34.42 -5.85
CA GLU A 89 26.17 -33.13 -5.95
C GLU A 89 25.43 -32.02 -5.18
N ARG A 90 24.10 -31.91 -5.34
CA ARG A 90 23.27 -30.94 -4.58
C ARG A 90 23.37 -31.18 -3.07
N ARG A 91 23.38 -32.45 -2.63
CA ARG A 91 23.57 -32.84 -1.23
C ARG A 91 24.94 -32.42 -0.69
N ASP A 92 26.00 -32.69 -1.44
CA ASP A 92 27.37 -32.39 -1.03
C ASP A 92 27.64 -30.89 -1.00
N PHE A 93 27.03 -30.11 -1.91
CA PHE A 93 27.01 -28.65 -1.86
C PHE A 93 26.33 -28.12 -0.59
N TYR A 94 25.11 -28.58 -0.27
CA TYR A 94 24.40 -28.16 0.95
C TYR A 94 25.16 -28.51 2.22
N MET A 95 25.72 -29.72 2.31
CA MET A 95 26.60 -30.08 3.42
C MET A 95 27.84 -29.20 3.48
N SER A 96 28.40 -28.76 2.35
CA SER A 96 29.56 -27.86 2.31
C SER A 96 29.25 -26.49 2.91
N ILE A 97 28.12 -25.89 2.52
CA ILE A 97 27.65 -24.62 3.07
C ILE A 97 27.35 -24.72 4.57
N LEU A 98 26.73 -25.81 5.02
CA LEU A 98 26.46 -26.07 6.44
C LEU A 98 27.73 -26.28 7.27
N ARG A 99 28.75 -26.96 6.73
CA ARG A 99 30.05 -27.09 7.39
C ARG A 99 30.73 -25.73 7.60
N SER A 100 30.77 -24.89 6.56
CA SER A 100 31.51 -23.62 6.60
C SER A 100 30.78 -22.48 7.33
N ASN A 101 29.45 -22.41 7.25
CA ASN A 101 28.68 -21.27 7.79
C ASN A 101 27.95 -21.58 9.11
N ALA A 102 27.67 -22.85 9.41
CA ALA A 102 26.99 -23.28 10.63
C ALA A 102 27.85 -24.16 11.55
N GLY A 103 29.11 -24.46 11.18
CA GLY A 103 30.05 -25.22 12.00
C GLY A 103 29.77 -26.73 12.09
N TRP A 104 28.91 -27.26 11.21
CA TRP A 104 28.55 -28.68 11.16
C TRP A 104 29.75 -29.56 10.76
N LYS A 105 29.73 -30.85 11.13
CA LYS A 105 30.81 -31.80 10.83
C LYS A 105 30.26 -33.00 10.06
N ALA A 106 31.14 -33.70 9.32
CA ALA A 106 30.75 -34.83 8.46
C ALA A 106 29.94 -35.92 9.19
N LYS A 107 30.22 -36.14 10.49
CA LYS A 107 29.48 -37.08 11.35
C LYS A 107 28.03 -36.68 11.64
N ASP A 108 27.69 -35.39 11.59
CA ASP A 108 26.38 -34.88 12.02
C ASP A 108 25.32 -35.11 10.92
N PHE A 109 25.74 -35.18 9.65
CA PHE A 109 24.89 -35.56 8.50
C PHE A 109 24.64 -37.09 8.38
N LYS A 110 25.20 -37.91 9.28
CA LYS A 110 25.13 -39.38 9.17
C LYS A 110 23.73 -39.87 9.56
N GLY A 111 23.01 -40.43 8.59
CA GLY A 111 21.64 -40.90 8.76
C GLY A 111 20.55 -39.87 8.46
N MET A 112 20.92 -38.65 8.04
CA MET A 112 19.97 -37.66 7.53
C MET A 112 19.62 -37.93 6.07
N THR A 113 18.33 -37.76 5.72
CA THR A 113 17.87 -37.75 4.32
C THR A 113 18.39 -36.52 3.57
N PHE A 114 18.18 -36.45 2.25
CA PHE A 114 18.48 -35.25 1.48
C PHE A 114 17.64 -34.05 1.96
N ASP A 115 16.33 -34.24 2.03
CA ASP A 115 15.34 -33.23 2.40
C ASP A 115 15.57 -32.68 3.82
N GLN A 116 16.02 -33.53 4.76
CA GLN A 116 16.43 -33.08 6.10
C GLN A 116 17.66 -32.18 6.10
N ILE A 117 18.59 -32.37 5.15
CA ILE A 117 19.77 -31.50 4.99
C ILE A 117 19.37 -30.20 4.29
N GLU A 118 18.47 -30.26 3.30
CA GLU A 118 17.89 -29.10 2.62
C GLU A 118 17.12 -28.19 3.60
N GLU A 119 16.31 -28.77 4.49
CA GLU A 119 15.56 -28.05 5.55
C GLU A 119 16.49 -27.25 6.49
N LYS A 120 17.70 -27.75 6.77
CA LYS A 120 18.70 -27.01 7.57
C LYS A 120 19.55 -26.06 6.74
N PHE A 121 19.73 -26.34 5.44
CA PHE A 121 20.44 -25.47 4.50
C PHE A 121 19.68 -24.15 4.27
N ILE A 122 18.36 -24.18 4.04
CA ILE A 122 17.54 -23.00 3.74
C ILE A 122 17.78 -21.82 4.72
N PRO A 123 17.61 -21.95 6.06
CA PRO A 123 17.79 -20.83 7.00
C PRO A 123 19.25 -20.43 7.25
N VAL A 124 20.22 -21.11 6.62
CA VAL A 124 21.63 -20.71 6.56
C VAL A 124 21.89 -19.98 5.24
N TRP A 125 21.35 -20.49 4.13
CA TRP A 125 21.40 -19.86 2.81
C TRP A 125 20.71 -18.49 2.78
N GLU A 126 19.54 -18.34 3.41
CA GLU A 126 18.84 -17.05 3.52
C GLU A 126 19.73 -15.98 4.18
N LYS A 127 20.43 -16.33 5.27
CA LYS A 127 21.38 -15.44 5.97
C LYS A 127 22.61 -15.11 5.12
N MET A 128 23.03 -16.02 4.25
CA MET A 128 24.08 -15.75 3.25
C MET A 128 23.56 -14.90 2.09
N GLN A 129 22.28 -14.99 1.73
CA GLN A 129 21.69 -14.23 0.62
C GLN A 129 21.55 -12.74 0.96
N ASP A 130 21.56 -12.38 2.25
CA ASP A 130 21.74 -10.99 2.72
C ASP A 130 23.17 -10.46 2.57
N PHE A 131 24.18 -11.34 2.51
CA PHE A 131 25.52 -11.01 2.02
C PHE A 131 25.55 -11.02 0.49
N VAL A 132 24.97 -9.99 -0.12
CA VAL A 132 25.08 -9.79 -1.57
C VAL A 132 26.49 -9.33 -1.93
N PRO A 133 27.21 -10.02 -2.85
CA PRO A 133 28.43 -9.48 -3.43
C PRO A 133 28.09 -8.23 -4.24
N MET A 134 28.72 -7.09 -3.89
CA MET A 134 28.43 -5.69 -4.28
C MET A 134 28.44 -5.36 -5.80
N ASN A 135 28.59 -6.40 -6.63
CA ASN A 135 28.78 -6.32 -8.08
C ASN A 135 27.75 -7.18 -8.85
N SER A 136 26.75 -7.76 -8.19
CA SER A 136 25.85 -8.75 -8.80
C SER A 136 24.59 -8.13 -9.43
N LYS A 137 24.13 -8.65 -10.58
CA LYS A 137 22.89 -8.15 -11.22
C LYS A 137 21.66 -8.26 -10.32
N LEU A 138 21.61 -9.29 -9.47
CA LEU A 138 20.55 -9.55 -8.49
C LEU A 138 20.46 -8.44 -7.42
N GLU A 139 21.59 -7.83 -7.05
CA GLU A 139 21.62 -6.69 -6.14
C GLU A 139 20.83 -5.50 -6.67
N SER A 140 20.99 -5.20 -7.96
CA SER A 140 20.29 -4.08 -8.60
C SER A 140 18.76 -4.21 -8.50
N GLU A 141 18.24 -5.44 -8.41
CA GLU A 141 16.82 -5.70 -8.19
C GLU A 141 16.42 -5.77 -6.70
N ARG A 142 17.33 -6.16 -5.79
CA ARG A 142 17.10 -5.99 -4.34
C ARG A 142 17.03 -4.50 -4.00
N LEU A 143 17.94 -3.67 -4.53
CA LEU A 143 17.97 -2.22 -4.33
C LEU A 143 16.73 -1.52 -4.92
N LYS A 144 16.27 -1.90 -6.12
CA LYS A 144 15.00 -1.38 -6.68
C LYS A 144 13.79 -1.69 -5.79
N ARG A 145 13.72 -2.90 -5.21
CA ARG A 145 12.66 -3.31 -4.29
C ARG A 145 12.76 -2.61 -2.91
N LEU A 146 13.97 -2.52 -2.35
CA LEU A 146 14.22 -1.87 -1.05
C LEU A 146 14.10 -0.33 -1.08
N GLY A 147 14.43 0.32 -2.20
CA GLY A 147 14.30 1.78 -2.34
C GLY A 147 12.87 2.28 -2.10
N ILE A 148 11.86 1.47 -2.45
CA ILE A 148 10.44 1.75 -2.23
C ILE A 148 10.09 1.67 -0.73
N GLN A 149 10.72 0.77 0.04
CA GLN A 149 10.56 0.72 1.51
C GLN A 149 11.33 1.85 2.20
N LEU A 150 12.60 2.06 1.85
CA LEU A 150 13.45 3.09 2.48
C LEU A 150 12.91 4.51 2.22
N GLY A 151 12.32 4.76 1.05
CA GLY A 151 11.59 5.99 0.77
C GLY A 151 10.43 6.21 1.73
N LYS A 152 9.56 5.20 1.91
CA LYS A 152 8.42 5.26 2.86
C LYS A 152 8.86 5.51 4.30
N GLU A 153 10.04 5.03 4.71
CA GLU A 153 10.55 5.27 6.06
C GLU A 153 11.09 6.70 6.25
N ARG A 154 11.82 7.25 5.26
CA ARG A 154 12.31 8.64 5.30
C ARG A 154 11.16 9.65 5.39
N PHE A 155 10.06 9.44 4.66
CA PHE A 155 8.87 10.30 4.75
C PHE A 155 8.19 10.32 6.12
N LYS A 156 8.39 9.31 6.97
CA LYS A 156 7.86 9.32 8.35
C LYS A 156 8.76 10.06 9.34
N LYS A 157 10.08 10.01 9.15
CA LYS A 157 11.06 10.60 10.09
C LYS A 157 11.25 12.12 9.93
N LEU A 158 10.78 12.70 8.83
CA LEU A 158 10.86 14.14 8.54
C LEU A 158 9.68 14.99 9.05
N LYS A 159 8.65 14.39 9.69
CA LYS A 159 7.42 15.10 10.10
C LYS A 159 7.29 15.42 11.59
N THR A 160 8.36 15.27 12.38
CA THR A 160 8.26 15.29 13.86
C THR A 160 9.35 16.12 14.56
N THR A 161 10.09 16.97 13.85
CA THR A 161 11.23 17.72 14.40
C THR A 161 11.14 19.25 14.28
N GLU A 162 10.01 19.80 13.84
CA GLU A 162 9.77 21.26 13.80
C GLU A 162 8.83 21.71 14.93
N ALA A 163 9.30 21.61 16.17
CA ALA A 163 8.69 22.26 17.34
C ALA A 163 9.73 22.54 18.43
N SER A 164 9.95 23.82 18.75
CA SER A 164 11.01 24.36 19.63
C SER A 164 12.47 24.15 19.16
N GLY A 165 13.42 25.08 19.39
CA GLY A 165 13.28 26.46 19.86
C GLY A 165 14.59 27.08 20.39
N THR A 166 14.71 28.42 20.28
CA THR A 166 15.73 29.30 20.91
C THR A 166 17.06 29.54 20.16
N LYS A 167 17.61 30.77 20.27
CA LYS A 167 18.91 31.26 19.74
C LYS A 167 20.07 31.00 20.72
N PRO A 168 21.34 31.26 20.30
CA PRO A 168 22.06 32.40 20.92
C PRO A 168 22.76 33.35 19.89
N THR A 169 23.64 34.25 20.36
CA THR A 169 24.02 35.52 19.69
C THR A 169 25.55 35.80 19.67
N GLN A 170 26.05 36.25 18.51
CA GLN A 170 27.18 37.15 18.17
C GLN A 170 28.29 37.54 19.20
N GLU A 171 29.55 37.41 18.75
CA GLU A 171 30.71 38.36 18.79
C GLU A 171 31.76 37.79 17.78
N GLN A 172 32.25 38.45 16.70
CA GLN A 172 33.04 39.69 16.49
C GLN A 172 34.51 39.58 16.99
N GLN A 173 35.57 40.11 16.33
CA GLN A 173 35.74 41.21 15.34
C GLN A 173 36.89 40.96 14.32
N SER A 174 36.97 41.81 13.26
CA SER A 174 38.14 42.19 12.42
C SER A 174 38.89 41.10 11.60
N GLU A 175 39.58 41.41 10.49
CA GLU A 175 40.02 42.70 9.91
C GLU A 175 40.14 42.65 8.37
N GLU A 176 39.91 43.78 7.67
CA GLU A 176 40.04 43.92 6.20
C GLU A 176 40.49 45.35 5.83
N PRO A 177 41.47 45.51 4.92
CA PRO A 177 41.61 46.72 4.10
C PRO A 177 41.18 46.49 2.62
N LYS A 178 40.64 47.54 1.99
CA LYS A 178 40.02 47.55 0.66
C LYS A 178 40.97 48.10 -0.43
N GLU A 179 40.38 48.67 -1.49
CA GLU A 179 40.97 49.64 -2.45
C GLU A 179 41.80 49.04 -3.62
N LEU A 180 41.64 49.39 -4.91
CA LEU A 180 40.72 50.21 -5.77
C LEU A 180 40.71 49.55 -7.19
N TYR A 181 39.95 49.84 -8.26
CA TYR A 181 38.83 50.75 -8.67
C TYR A 181 38.29 50.22 -10.05
N GLU A 182 37.22 50.66 -10.74
CA GLU A 182 35.96 51.42 -10.50
C GLU A 182 34.96 50.96 -11.63
N GLU A 183 33.90 51.72 -11.98
CA GLU A 183 32.90 51.38 -13.03
C GLU A 183 32.47 52.65 -13.81
N GLU A 184 32.60 52.67 -15.15
CA GLU A 184 31.98 53.68 -16.04
C GLU A 184 31.50 53.09 -17.38
N LEU A 185 30.20 53.33 -17.67
CA LEU A 185 29.44 53.28 -18.95
C LEU A 185 29.68 52.11 -19.94
#